data_AF-A0A519X1J4-F1
#
_entry.id   AF-A0A519X1J4-F1
#
_cell.length_a   1.000
_cell.length_b   1.000
_cell.length_c   1.000
_cell.angle_alpha   90.00
_cell.angle_beta   90.00
_cell.angle_gamma   90.00
#
_symmetry.space_group_name_H-M   'P 1'
#
loop_
_entity.id
_entity.type
_entity.pdbx_description
1 polymer ?
#
loop_
_entity_poly.entity_id
_entity_poly.type
_entity_poly.pdbx_seq_one_letter_code
_entity_poly.pdbx_strand_id
1 'polypeptide(L)' 'RKVYKTIGGTPSLDMDYTVFGEIVDGLEIAEVINSVPTGKGDLPLEPVIFTVTVLSKKETSKLAKQPTLD' A
#
# COMPACT_ATOMS: atom_id res chain seq x y z
N ARG A 1 -6.13 11.43 20.25
CA ARG A 1 -6.47 10.35 19.27
C ARG A 1 -7.42 10.81 18.15
N LYS A 2 -7.32 12.07 17.64
CA LYS A 2 -8.18 12.54 16.53
C LYS A 2 -7.63 12.15 15.16
N VAL A 3 -6.30 12.28 14.98
CA VAL A 3 -5.57 12.02 13.71
C VAL A 3 -5.88 10.64 13.11
N TYR A 4 -5.77 9.56 13.89
CA TYR A 4 -6.04 8.19 13.41
C TYR A 4 -7.49 7.91 12.99
N LYS A 5 -8.45 8.69 13.50
CA LYS A 5 -9.87 8.54 13.14
C LYS A 5 -10.24 9.27 11.84
N THR A 6 -9.37 10.19 11.41
CA THR A 6 -9.64 11.07 10.25
C THR A 6 -8.74 10.77 9.06
N ILE A 7 -7.53 10.24 9.27
CA ILE A 7 -6.55 9.96 8.20
C ILE A 7 -6.29 8.45 8.05
N GLY A 8 -6.69 7.64 9.03
CA GLY A 8 -6.41 6.20 9.08
C GLY A 8 -5.16 5.86 9.91
N GLY A 9 -4.75 4.58 9.88
CA GLY A 9 -3.58 4.04 10.59
C GLY A 9 -3.91 3.01 11.67
N THR A 10 -2.92 2.19 12.04
CA THR A 10 -3.05 1.11 13.02
C THR A 10 -2.18 1.40 14.24
N PRO A 11 -2.70 2.07 15.29
CA PRO A 11 -1.91 2.52 16.44
C PRO A 11 -1.26 1.39 17.23
N SER A 12 -1.76 0.16 17.10
CA SER A 12 -1.19 -1.02 17.75
C SER A 12 0.13 -1.47 17.14
N LEU A 13 0.56 -0.90 16.02
CA LEU A 13 1.85 -1.17 15.38
C LEU A 13 2.86 -0.05 15.64
N ASP A 14 2.43 1.07 16.24
CA ASP A 14 3.31 2.18 16.59
C ASP A 14 4.33 1.69 17.64
N MET A 15 5.60 2.08 17.48
CA MET A 15 6.76 1.69 18.29
C MET A 15 7.31 0.27 18.10
N ASP A 16 6.52 -0.65 17.56
CA ASP A 16 6.98 -2.00 17.23
C ASP A 16 7.50 -2.12 15.77
N TYR A 17 7.10 -1.21 14.88
CA TYR A 17 7.46 -1.24 13.46
C TYR A 17 7.93 0.12 12.91
N THR A 18 8.93 0.10 12.03
CA THR A 18 9.46 1.29 11.35
C THR A 18 8.87 1.40 9.94
N VAL A 19 8.18 2.51 9.66
CA VAL A 19 7.69 2.84 8.32
C VAL A 19 8.88 3.22 7.42
N PHE A 20 9.02 2.56 6.27
CA PHE A 20 10.13 2.80 5.32
C PHE A 20 9.67 3.37 3.98
N GLY A 21 8.36 3.47 3.74
CA GLY A 21 7.80 3.98 2.50
C GLY A 21 6.29 4.00 2.52
N GLU A 22 5.70 4.59 1.48
CA GLU A 22 4.26 4.70 1.26
C GLU A 22 3.93 4.41 -0.20
N ILE A 23 2.67 4.08 -0.46
CA ILE A 23 2.16 3.90 -1.81
C ILE A 23 1.79 5.29 -2.34
N VAL A 24 2.47 5.73 -3.39
CA VAL A 24 2.22 7.03 -4.03
C VAL A 24 1.31 6.95 -5.26
N ASP A 25 1.05 5.73 -5.75
CA ASP A 25 0.19 5.47 -6.91
C ASP A 25 -0.32 4.02 -6.85
N GLY A 26 -1.54 3.77 -7.33
CA GLY A 26 -2.14 2.45 -7.38
C GLY A 26 -2.66 1.91 -6.03
N LEU A 27 -3.12 2.78 -5.12
CA LEU A 27 -3.73 2.34 -3.86
C LEU A 27 -4.98 1.48 -4.11
N GLU A 28 -5.75 1.80 -5.15
CA GLU A 28 -6.91 1.03 -5.59
C GLU A 28 -6.55 -0.41 -6.00
N ILE A 29 -5.34 -0.65 -6.52
CA ILE A 29 -4.87 -1.99 -6.85
C ILE A 29 -4.61 -2.78 -5.56
N ALA A 30 -4.06 -2.13 -4.53
CA ALA A 30 -3.91 -2.77 -3.23
C ALA A 30 -5.27 -3.14 -2.60
N GLU A 31 -6.29 -2.29 -2.76
CA GLU A 31 -7.65 -2.61 -2.33
C GLU A 31 -8.25 -3.82 -3.09
N VAL A 32 -8.07 -3.86 -4.41
CA VAL A 32 -8.50 -5.00 -5.23
C VAL A 32 -7.82 -6.29 -4.76
N ILE A 33 -6.51 -6.27 -4.49
CA ILE A 33 -5.77 -7.42 -3.96
C ILE A 33 -6.31 -7.84 -2.59
N ASN A 34 -6.64 -6.89 -1.72
CA ASN A 34 -7.21 -7.19 -0.40
C ASN A 34 -8.61 -7.82 -0.48
N SER A 35 -9.33 -7.60 -1.60
CA SER A 35 -10.67 -8.14 -1.82
C SER A 35 -10.71 -9.55 -2.44
N VAL A 36 -9.56 -10.13 -2.80
CA VAL A 36 -9.52 -11.45 -3.46
C VAL A 36 -10.01 -12.56 -2.52
N PRO A 37 -10.69 -13.60 -3.05
CA PRO A 37 -11.12 -14.73 -2.24
C PRO A 37 -9.95 -15.44 -1.56
N THR A 38 -10.04 -15.62 -0.24
CA THR A 38 -9.04 -16.32 0.57
C THR A 38 -9.58 -17.65 1.11
N GLY A 39 -8.66 -18.60 1.31
CA GLY A 39 -8.89 -19.88 1.95
C GLY A 39 -8.44 -19.90 3.41
N LYS A 40 -8.02 -21.07 3.88
CA LYS A 40 -7.55 -21.24 5.26
C LYS A 40 -6.27 -20.44 5.52
N GLY A 41 -6.26 -19.63 6.57
CA GLY A 41 -5.10 -18.84 6.99
C GLY A 41 -4.87 -17.58 6.13
N ASP A 42 -5.95 -17.01 5.58
CA ASP A 42 -5.94 -15.79 4.75
C ASP A 42 -5.08 -15.87 3.49
N LEU A 43 -4.80 -17.10 3.02
CA LEU A 43 -4.08 -17.33 1.77
C LEU A 43 -5.05 -17.16 0.58
N PRO A 44 -4.72 -16.36 -0.45
CA PRO A 44 -5.52 -16.25 -1.66
C PRO A 44 -5.74 -17.62 -2.33
N LEU A 45 -6.96 -17.87 -2.81
CA LEU A 45 -7.28 -19.09 -3.56
C LEU A 45 -6.53 -19.17 -4.88
N GLU A 46 -6.35 -18.03 -5.53
CA GLU A 46 -5.51 -17.85 -6.71
C GLU A 46 -4.30 -16.98 -6.35
N PRO A 47 -3.06 -17.42 -6.64
CA PRO A 47 -1.88 -16.64 -6.31
C PRO A 47 -1.83 -15.29 -7.05
N VAL A 48 -1.67 -14.21 -6.29
CA VAL A 48 -1.41 -12.87 -6.82
C VAL A 48 0.12 -12.68 -6.93
N ILE A 49 0.63 -12.58 -8.16
CA ILE A 49 2.07 -12.53 -8.44
C ILE A 49 2.43 -11.16 -9.02
N PHE A 50 3.57 -10.60 -8.61
CA PHE A 50 4.09 -9.33 -9.14
C PHE A 50 5.60 -9.38 -9.32
N THR A 51 6.13 -8.45 -10.11
CA THR A 51 7.56 -8.25 -10.30
C THR A 51 8.00 -6.91 -9.71
N VAL A 52 9.21 -6.87 -9.18
CA VAL A 52 9.76 -5.65 -8.57
C VAL A 52 10.76 -5.04 -9.53
N THR A 53 10.60 -3.74 -9.80
CA THR A 53 11.54 -2.95 -10.60
C THR A 53 11.94 -1.70 -9.83
N VAL A 54 13.25 -1.45 -9.74
CA VAL A 54 13.77 -0.23 -9.12
C VAL A 54 13.77 0.88 -10.17
N LEU A 55 13.00 1.94 -9.91
CA LEU A 55 12.87 3.08 -10.81
C LEU A 55 14.07 4.02 -10.72
N SER A 56 14.42 4.66 -11.84
CA SER A 56 15.40 5.72 -11.87
C SER A 56 14.85 7.02 -11.27
N LYS A 57 15.75 7.95 -10.91
CA LYS A 57 15.38 9.26 -10.35
C LYS A 57 14.41 10.06 -11.25
N LYS A 58 14.51 9.89 -12.58
CA LYS A 58 13.64 10.59 -13.54
C LYS A 58 12.22 10.04 -13.50
N GLU A 59 12.07 8.73 -13.35
CA GLU A 59 10.78 8.03 -13.30
C GLU A 59 10.07 8.30 -11.97
N THR A 60 10.78 8.26 -10.84
CA THR A 60 10.21 8.60 -9.52
C THR A 60 9.72 10.04 -9.47
N SER A 61 10.45 10.96 -10.10
CA SER A 61 10.05 12.37 -10.19
C SER A 61 8.81 12.60 -11.06
N LYS A 62 8.42 11.64 -11.91
CA LYS A 62 7.20 11.72 -12.72
C LYS A 62 5.99 11.25 -11.90
N LEU A 63 6.15 10.17 -11.14
CA LEU A 63 5.13 9.63 -10.23
C LEU A 63 4.79 10.62 -9.11
N ALA A 64 5.81 11.20 -8.47
CA ALA A 64 5.60 12.19 -7.41
C ALA A 64 4.96 13.52 -7.88
N LYS A 65 4.83 13.74 -9.20
CA LYS A 65 4.17 14.92 -9.77
C LYS A 65 2.75 14.65 -10.24
N GLN A 66 2.32 13.39 -10.29
CA GLN A 66 0.91 13.09 -10.50
C GLN A 66 0.16 13.48 -9.23
N PRO A 67 -0.93 14.27 -9.33
CA PRO A 67 -1.74 14.58 -8.17
C PRO A 67 -2.31 13.26 -7.66
N THR A 68 -1.87 12.83 -6.48
CA THR A 68 -2.54 11.77 -5.73
C THR A 68 -3.96 12.27 -5.48
N LEU A 69 -4.94 11.60 -6.09
CA LEU A 69 -6.35 11.85 -5.82
C LEU A 69 -6.62 11.35 -4.40
N ASP A 70 -6.52 12.27 -3.43
CA ASP A 70 -7.13 12.11 -2.11
C ASP A 70 -8.66 11.98 -2.23
#